data_AF-A0A9P6X640-F1
#
_entry.id   AF-A0A9P6X640-F1
#
_cell.length_a   1.000
_cell.length_b   1.000
_cell.length_c   1.000
_cell.angle_alpha   90.00
_cell.angle_beta   90.00
_cell.angle_gamma   90.00
#
_symmetry.space_group_name_H-M   'P 1'
#
loop_
_entity.id
_entity.type
_entity.pdbx_description
1 polymer ?
#
loop_
_entity_poly.entity_id
_entity_poly.type
_entity_poly.pdbx_seq_one_letter_code
_entity_poly.pdbx_strand_id
1 'polypeptide(L)'
;MTSQNTFLKHIQITQHPTLTRRPVTKYKAESELHEEQDWKKDHYVYIIRWIIEEAKPTTLEDDLYLLIPPVLIILDDFDIQYKTIGVGMVHTMITRMSPSCIIKSHLDNVFLESLFSCLSYLTQERDVPLLAATYPCLLDLIACTKKQGPSQCALYERVLIDGIATGLLHAGEKIQFLPILLEPIPALFDGLGVVGVQYLKMIIPPLCESVSRPASNPKMKKISVLAANGLRTVMKVCWPRIYAYEGVIFRSLAKAWSFYYEKQDTDMLALLKQVYRVFEAACQGKEKADKEALLKYKPSVFGPLLM
;
A
#
# COMPACT_ATOMS: atom_id res chain seq x y z
N MET A 1 -21.85 45.66 -53.93
CA MET A 1 -20.59 45.22 -54.56
C MET A 1 -20.30 43.82 -54.08
N THR A 2 -20.03 42.97 -55.07
CA THR A 2 -20.10 41.52 -55.12
C THR A 2 -18.88 40.81 -54.52
N SER A 3 -19.11 39.53 -54.19
CA SER A 3 -18.16 38.42 -54.21
C SER A 3 -17.42 38.10 -52.91
N GLN A 4 -17.95 37.10 -52.18
CA GLN A 4 -17.21 35.90 -51.78
C GLN A 4 -18.21 34.87 -51.23
N ASN A 5 -18.90 34.19 -52.14
CA ASN A 5 -19.79 33.08 -51.80
C ASN A 5 -19.65 32.04 -52.91
N THR A 6 -18.52 31.32 -52.96
CA THR A 6 -18.32 30.25 -53.96
C THR A 6 -17.19 29.30 -53.59
N PHE A 7 -17.31 28.51 -52.52
CA PHE A 7 -16.50 27.28 -52.38
C PHE A 7 -17.22 26.24 -51.51
N LEU A 8 -18.44 25.86 -51.90
CA LEU A 8 -19.18 24.75 -51.25
C LEU A 8 -19.97 23.88 -52.24
N LYS A 9 -19.66 23.91 -53.53
CA LYS A 9 -20.34 23.05 -54.50
C LYS A 9 -19.34 22.25 -55.33
N HIS A 10 -19.50 20.94 -55.20
CA HIS A 10 -19.03 19.88 -56.09
C HIS A 10 -17.70 19.22 -55.74
N ILE A 11 -17.75 18.37 -54.70
CA ILE A 11 -17.16 17.05 -54.82
C ILE A 11 -18.29 16.04 -54.67
N GLN A 12 -18.98 15.74 -55.77
CA GLN A 12 -19.74 14.51 -55.86
C GLN A 12 -18.72 13.38 -55.96
N ILE A 13 -18.47 12.72 -54.85
CA ILE A 13 -17.73 11.45 -54.84
C ILE A 13 -18.65 10.44 -55.51
N THR A 14 -18.43 10.18 -56.79
CA THR A 14 -19.12 9.14 -57.54
C THR A 14 -18.73 7.80 -56.92
N GLN A 15 -19.60 7.26 -56.06
CA GLN A 15 -19.42 5.92 -55.50
C GLN A 15 -19.69 4.89 -56.61
N HIS A 16 -18.72 4.01 -56.85
CA HIS A 16 -18.86 2.91 -57.79
C HIS A 16 -20.00 1.98 -57.31
N PRO A 17 -20.92 1.52 -58.19
CA PRO A 17 -22.14 0.79 -57.79
C PRO A 17 -21.90 -0.57 -57.09
N THR A 18 -20.66 -1.05 -57.04
CA THR A 18 -20.24 -2.27 -56.32
C THR A 18 -19.62 -2.00 -54.94
N LEU A 19 -19.40 -0.75 -54.55
CA LEU A 19 -18.95 -0.40 -53.20
C LEU A 19 -20.17 -0.39 -52.26
N THR A 20 -20.56 -1.58 -51.82
CA THR A 20 -21.45 -1.71 -50.66
C THR A 20 -20.80 -0.98 -49.49
N ARG A 21 -21.48 0.04 -48.98
CA ARG A 21 -21.09 0.76 -47.77
C ARG A 21 -20.92 -0.29 -46.67
N ARG A 22 -19.67 -0.62 -46.31
CA ARG A 22 -19.41 -1.43 -45.11
C ARG A 22 -20.17 -0.77 -43.97
N PRO A 23 -20.95 -1.51 -43.16
CA PRO A 23 -21.55 -0.92 -41.98
C PRO A 23 -20.41 -0.28 -41.20
N VAL A 24 -20.60 1.00 -40.84
CA VAL A 24 -19.67 1.67 -39.94
C VAL A 24 -19.80 0.93 -38.62
N THR A 25 -18.97 -0.08 -38.40
CA THR A 25 -18.69 -0.59 -37.07
C THR A 25 -18.13 0.60 -36.32
N LYS A 26 -18.99 1.25 -35.52
CA LYS A 26 -18.52 2.12 -34.45
C LYS A 26 -17.62 1.22 -33.61
N TYR A 27 -16.31 1.38 -33.76
CA TYR A 27 -15.38 0.89 -32.75
C TYR A 27 -15.78 1.62 -31.48
N LYS A 28 -16.38 0.88 -30.54
CA LYS A 28 -16.67 1.40 -29.20
C LYS A 28 -15.38 1.94 -28.63
N ALA A 29 -15.45 3.07 -27.94
CA ALA A 29 -14.28 3.57 -27.22
C ALA A 29 -13.83 2.49 -26.23
N GLU A 30 -12.52 2.35 -25.96
CA GLU A 30 -12.01 1.32 -25.03
C GLU A 30 -12.74 1.37 -23.68
N SER A 31 -13.09 2.56 -23.18
CA SER A 31 -13.91 2.73 -21.97
C SER A 31 -15.28 2.04 -22.05
N GLU A 32 -15.98 2.17 -23.19
CA GLU A 32 -17.31 1.57 -23.40
C GLU A 32 -17.24 0.03 -23.49
N LEU A 33 -16.12 -0.53 -23.96
CA LEU A 33 -15.90 -1.98 -24.02
C LEU A 33 -15.73 -2.60 -22.63
N HIS A 34 -15.16 -1.85 -21.69
CA HIS A 34 -14.95 -2.35 -20.33
C HIS A 34 -16.14 -2.08 -19.41
N GLU A 35 -16.99 -1.09 -19.70
CA GLU A 35 -18.19 -0.79 -18.92
C GLU A 35 -19.36 -1.77 -19.21
N GLU A 36 -19.56 -2.18 -20.46
CA GLU A 36 -20.70 -3.01 -20.86
C GLU A 36 -20.39 -4.53 -20.88
N GLN A 37 -19.71 -5.02 -19.86
CA GLN A 37 -19.37 -6.44 -19.76
C GLN A 37 -20.47 -7.25 -19.06
N ASP A 38 -20.87 -8.38 -19.65
CA ASP A 38 -21.99 -9.18 -19.14
C ASP A 38 -21.76 -9.73 -17.72
N TRP A 39 -20.50 -10.03 -17.36
CA TRP A 39 -20.16 -10.52 -16.02
C TRP A 39 -20.34 -9.48 -14.91
N LYS A 40 -20.41 -8.18 -15.26
CA LYS A 40 -20.70 -7.07 -14.33
C LYS A 40 -22.19 -6.91 -14.05
N LYS A 41 -23.04 -7.58 -14.82
CA LYS A 41 -24.50 -7.55 -14.63
C LYS A 41 -24.90 -8.48 -13.49
N ASP A 42 -26.07 -8.24 -12.92
CA ASP A 42 -26.68 -9.09 -11.89
C ASP A 42 -25.77 -9.34 -10.66
N HIS A 43 -25.54 -10.62 -10.33
CA HIS A 43 -24.90 -11.06 -9.08
C HIS A 43 -23.68 -11.97 -9.33
N TYR A 44 -23.18 -12.10 -10.57
CA TYR A 44 -22.16 -13.10 -10.92
C TYR A 44 -20.88 -12.97 -10.09
N VAL A 45 -20.36 -11.75 -9.93
CA VAL A 45 -19.18 -11.45 -9.09
C VAL A 45 -19.40 -11.93 -7.66
N TYR A 46 -20.58 -11.67 -7.08
CA TYR A 46 -20.90 -12.04 -5.71
C TYR A 46 -21.12 -13.55 -5.55
N ILE A 47 -21.64 -14.23 -6.58
CA ILE A 47 -21.76 -15.70 -6.58
C ILE A 47 -20.37 -16.34 -6.57
N ILE A 48 -19.44 -15.87 -7.42
CA ILE A 48 -18.06 -16.37 -7.43
C ILE A 48 -17.40 -16.14 -6.07
N ARG A 49 -17.60 -14.95 -5.49
CA ARG A 49 -17.09 -14.62 -4.16
C ARG A 49 -17.60 -15.60 -3.11
N TRP A 50 -18.92 -15.82 -3.11
CA TRP A 50 -19.56 -16.74 -2.18
C TRP A 50 -19.06 -18.18 -2.34
N ILE A 51 -18.85 -18.66 -3.58
CA ILE A 51 -18.25 -19.97 -3.83
C ILE A 51 -16.86 -20.06 -3.20
N ILE A 52 -16.03 -19.02 -3.38
CA ILE A 52 -14.66 -18.96 -2.82
C ILE A 52 -14.68 -18.90 -1.28
N GLU A 53 -15.68 -18.25 -0.68
CA GLU A 53 -15.83 -18.12 0.77
C GLU A 53 -16.38 -19.41 1.42
N GLU A 54 -17.30 -20.12 0.76
CA GLU A 54 -18.05 -21.24 1.37
C GLU A 54 -17.58 -22.64 0.95
N ALA A 55 -17.02 -22.81 -0.26
CA ALA A 55 -16.63 -24.13 -0.74
C ALA A 55 -15.56 -24.76 0.17
N LYS A 56 -15.51 -26.09 0.26
CA LYS A 56 -14.46 -26.77 1.05
C LYS A 56 -13.07 -26.50 0.44
N PRO A 57 -12.00 -26.38 1.25
CA PRO A 57 -10.65 -26.15 0.73
C PRO A 57 -10.22 -27.14 -0.36
N THR A 58 -10.53 -28.43 -0.21
CA THR A 58 -10.20 -29.45 -1.23
C THR A 58 -10.95 -29.19 -2.54
N THR A 59 -12.23 -28.83 -2.48
CA THR A 59 -13.03 -28.49 -3.67
C THR A 59 -12.50 -27.24 -4.36
N LEU A 60 -12.05 -26.23 -3.61
CA LEU A 60 -11.41 -25.05 -4.19
C LEU A 60 -10.11 -25.40 -4.93
N GLU A 61 -9.32 -26.33 -4.41
CA GLU A 61 -8.10 -26.80 -5.06
C GLU A 61 -8.41 -27.66 -6.30
N ASP A 62 -9.40 -28.55 -6.22
CA ASP A 62 -9.80 -29.44 -7.31
C ASP A 62 -10.37 -28.65 -8.51
N ASP A 63 -11.20 -27.64 -8.25
CA ASP A 63 -11.88 -26.82 -9.26
C ASP A 63 -11.15 -25.49 -9.55
N LEU A 64 -9.91 -25.35 -9.09
CA LEU A 64 -9.14 -24.11 -9.15
C LEU A 64 -9.08 -23.52 -10.57
N TYR A 65 -8.86 -24.38 -11.57
CA TYR A 65 -8.75 -23.96 -12.98
C TYR A 65 -10.01 -23.26 -13.53
N LEU A 66 -11.19 -23.52 -12.93
CA LEU A 66 -12.44 -22.83 -13.28
C LEU A 66 -12.56 -21.46 -12.60
N LEU A 67 -11.98 -21.33 -11.41
CA LEU A 67 -12.05 -20.11 -10.59
C LEU A 67 -11.01 -19.07 -11.00
N ILE A 68 -9.85 -19.49 -11.50
CA ILE A 68 -8.76 -18.56 -11.82
C ILE A 68 -9.14 -17.55 -12.91
N PRO A 69 -9.67 -17.94 -14.09
CA PRO A 69 -10.04 -16.96 -15.11
C PRO A 69 -11.01 -15.88 -14.62
N PRO A 70 -12.16 -16.20 -13.96
CA PRO A 70 -13.06 -15.16 -13.49
C PRO A 70 -12.47 -14.31 -12.35
N VAL A 71 -11.69 -14.89 -11.44
CA VAL A 71 -11.02 -14.13 -10.37
C VAL A 71 -10.03 -13.13 -10.95
N LEU A 72 -9.21 -13.53 -11.93
CA LEU A 72 -8.27 -12.63 -12.58
C LEU A 72 -8.96 -11.55 -13.41
N ILE A 73 -10.06 -11.88 -14.11
CA ILE A 73 -10.87 -10.88 -14.82
C ILE A 73 -11.39 -9.79 -13.86
N ILE A 74 -11.88 -10.19 -12.69
CA ILE A 74 -12.40 -9.27 -11.67
C ILE A 74 -11.25 -8.46 -11.03
N LEU A 75 -10.13 -9.11 -10.73
CA LEU A 75 -8.95 -8.47 -10.14
C LEU A 75 -8.28 -7.48 -11.11
N ASP A 76 -8.21 -7.80 -12.40
CA ASP A 76 -7.55 -6.95 -13.39
C ASP A 76 -8.47 -5.88 -13.99
N ASP A 77 -9.74 -5.80 -13.54
CA ASP A 77 -10.69 -4.81 -14.01
C ASP A 77 -10.24 -3.37 -13.73
N PHE A 78 -10.63 -2.43 -14.59
CA PHE A 78 -10.29 -1.02 -14.40
C PHE A 78 -11.10 -0.35 -13.27
N ASP A 79 -12.30 -0.85 -12.97
CA ASP A 79 -13.13 -0.37 -11.88
C ASP A 79 -12.56 -0.86 -10.54
N ILE A 80 -12.29 0.11 -9.68
CA ILE A 80 -11.67 -0.12 -8.39
C ILE A 80 -12.51 -0.97 -7.45
N GLN A 81 -13.84 -0.95 -7.60
CA GLN A 81 -14.74 -1.75 -6.79
C GLN A 81 -14.56 -3.24 -7.09
N TYR A 82 -14.54 -3.61 -8.38
CA TYR A 82 -14.31 -4.99 -8.80
C TYR A 82 -12.89 -5.43 -8.48
N LYS A 83 -11.89 -4.58 -8.74
CA LYS A 83 -10.49 -4.85 -8.36
C LYS A 83 -10.35 -5.13 -6.86
N THR A 84 -11.00 -4.34 -6.00
CA THR A 84 -11.01 -4.57 -4.54
C THR A 84 -11.65 -5.91 -4.15
N ILE A 85 -12.77 -6.27 -4.79
CA ILE A 85 -13.42 -7.58 -4.60
C ILE A 85 -12.48 -8.71 -5.05
N GLY A 86 -11.82 -8.56 -6.20
CA GLY A 86 -10.86 -9.52 -6.73
C GLY A 86 -9.68 -9.74 -5.78
N VAL A 87 -9.14 -8.68 -5.18
CA VAL A 87 -8.09 -8.80 -4.14
C VAL A 87 -8.60 -9.61 -2.94
N GLY A 88 -9.85 -9.37 -2.51
CA GLY A 88 -10.48 -10.13 -1.42
C GLY A 88 -10.67 -11.62 -1.77
N MET A 89 -11.06 -11.93 -3.00
CA MET A 89 -11.16 -13.31 -3.49
C MET A 89 -9.80 -14.00 -3.45
N VAL A 90 -8.75 -13.35 -3.99
CA VAL A 90 -7.38 -13.89 -3.94
C VAL A 90 -6.92 -14.08 -2.50
N HIS A 91 -7.16 -13.11 -1.60
CA HIS A 91 -6.77 -13.24 -0.20
C HIS A 91 -7.46 -14.42 0.49
N THR A 92 -8.73 -14.67 0.15
CA THR A 92 -9.48 -15.82 0.64
C THR A 92 -8.91 -17.14 0.09
N MET A 93 -8.56 -17.17 -1.20
CA MET A 93 -7.93 -18.36 -1.79
C MET A 93 -6.59 -18.69 -1.14
N ILE A 94 -5.71 -17.69 -0.95
CA ILE A 94 -4.37 -17.93 -0.37
C ILE A 94 -4.40 -18.36 1.10
N THR A 95 -5.45 -17.98 1.84
CA THR A 95 -5.60 -18.33 3.27
C THR A 95 -6.29 -19.67 3.47
N ARG A 96 -7.07 -20.14 2.50
CA ARG A 96 -7.83 -21.39 2.58
C ARG A 96 -7.15 -22.56 1.88
N MET A 97 -6.41 -22.31 0.81
CA MET A 97 -5.71 -23.34 0.04
C MET A 97 -4.33 -23.64 0.62
N SER A 98 -3.82 -24.83 0.33
CA SER A 98 -2.44 -25.19 0.66
C SER A 98 -1.45 -24.35 -0.16
N PRO A 99 -0.35 -23.86 0.43
CA PRO A 99 0.67 -23.12 -0.31
C PRO A 99 1.26 -23.91 -1.47
N SER A 100 1.32 -25.24 -1.34
CA SER A 100 1.80 -26.14 -2.39
C SER A 100 0.91 -26.10 -3.63
N CYS A 101 -0.41 -25.97 -3.48
CA CYS A 101 -1.34 -25.87 -4.60
C CYS A 101 -1.10 -24.58 -5.40
N ILE A 102 -0.94 -23.45 -4.71
CA ILE A 102 -0.69 -22.13 -5.31
C ILE A 102 0.63 -22.14 -6.12
N ILE A 103 1.70 -22.68 -5.52
CA ILE A 103 3.03 -22.73 -6.15
C ILE A 103 3.02 -23.67 -7.36
N LYS A 104 2.49 -24.89 -7.22
CA LYS A 104 2.46 -25.89 -8.31
C LYS A 104 1.61 -25.43 -9.49
N SER A 105 0.59 -24.64 -9.23
CA SER A 105 -0.29 -24.06 -10.26
C SER A 105 0.30 -22.79 -10.89
N HIS A 106 1.50 -22.36 -10.48
CA HIS A 106 2.16 -21.13 -10.92
C HIS A 106 1.33 -19.85 -10.70
N LEU A 107 0.39 -19.90 -9.75
CA LEU A 107 -0.48 -18.78 -9.44
C LEU A 107 0.17 -17.76 -8.54
N ASP A 108 1.24 -18.15 -7.84
CA ASP A 108 2.01 -17.24 -7.00
C ASP A 108 2.49 -16.02 -7.78
N ASN A 109 3.15 -16.22 -8.92
CA ASN A 109 3.65 -15.11 -9.73
C ASN A 109 2.51 -14.33 -10.42
N VAL A 110 1.45 -15.02 -10.87
CA VAL A 110 0.30 -14.36 -11.52
C VAL A 110 -0.40 -13.43 -10.53
N PHE A 111 -0.71 -13.92 -9.33
CA PHE A 111 -1.30 -13.10 -8.28
C PHE A 111 -0.37 -11.98 -7.83
N LEU A 112 0.94 -12.24 -7.70
CA LEU A 112 1.92 -11.19 -7.38
C LEU A 112 1.84 -10.03 -8.38
N GLU A 113 1.91 -10.30 -9.69
CA GLU A 113 1.88 -9.24 -10.70
C GLU A 113 0.56 -8.44 -10.69
N SER A 114 -0.59 -9.13 -10.61
CA SER A 114 -1.89 -8.45 -10.50
C SER A 114 -2.00 -7.60 -9.23
N LEU A 115 -1.52 -8.11 -8.08
CA LEU A 115 -1.52 -7.35 -6.82
C LEU A 115 -0.52 -6.16 -6.85
N PHE A 116 0.66 -6.32 -7.45
CA PHE A 116 1.61 -5.21 -7.62
C PHE A 116 1.01 -4.09 -8.48
N SER A 117 0.24 -4.42 -9.52
CA SER A 117 -0.45 -3.41 -10.34
C SER A 117 -1.39 -2.52 -9.52
N CYS A 118 -2.01 -3.08 -8.49
CA CYS A 118 -2.95 -2.36 -7.60
C CYS A 118 -2.26 -1.28 -6.77
N LEU A 119 -0.94 -1.38 -6.53
CA LEU A 119 -0.19 -0.42 -5.71
C LEU A 119 -0.05 0.96 -6.39
N SER A 120 -0.30 1.04 -7.70
CA SER A 120 -0.28 2.30 -8.47
C SER A 120 -1.48 3.22 -8.19
N TYR A 121 -2.53 2.72 -7.56
CA TYR A 121 -3.77 3.47 -7.27
C TYR A 121 -3.59 4.38 -6.03
N LEU A 122 -3.00 5.55 -6.25
CA LEU A 122 -2.60 6.51 -5.19
C LEU A 122 -3.22 7.91 -5.34
N THR A 123 -4.24 8.05 -6.19
CA THR A 123 -4.69 9.37 -6.62
C THR A 123 -5.91 9.84 -5.83
N GLN A 124 -6.92 8.99 -5.67
CA GLN A 124 -8.23 9.34 -5.13
C GLN A 124 -8.56 8.62 -3.83
N GLU A 125 -9.47 9.15 -3.01
CA GLU A 125 -9.86 8.50 -1.75
C GLU A 125 -10.52 7.14 -1.96
N ARG A 126 -11.20 6.95 -3.10
CA ARG A 126 -11.76 5.65 -3.50
C ARG A 126 -10.70 4.56 -3.69
N ASP A 127 -9.42 4.93 -3.78
CA ASP A 127 -8.31 4.00 -3.95
C ASP A 127 -7.85 3.37 -2.62
N VAL A 128 -8.19 4.01 -1.49
CA VAL A 128 -7.76 3.57 -0.15
C VAL A 128 -8.24 2.15 0.18
N PRO A 129 -9.51 1.75 -0.05
CA PRO A 129 -9.96 0.39 0.22
C PRO A 129 -9.19 -0.67 -0.58
N LEU A 130 -8.86 -0.38 -1.85
CA LEU A 130 -8.08 -1.29 -2.68
C LEU A 130 -6.71 -1.54 -2.06
N LEU A 131 -5.97 -0.48 -1.71
CA LEU A 131 -4.65 -0.61 -1.10
C LEU A 131 -4.71 -1.30 0.27
N ALA A 132 -5.74 -0.98 1.07
CA ALA A 132 -5.96 -1.58 2.38
C ALA A 132 -6.17 -3.11 2.29
N ALA A 133 -6.80 -3.60 1.22
CA ALA A 133 -6.92 -5.02 0.93
C ALA A 133 -5.64 -5.61 0.31
N THR A 134 -4.96 -4.84 -0.55
CA THR A 134 -3.82 -5.33 -1.35
C THR A 134 -2.59 -5.60 -0.50
N TYR A 135 -2.19 -4.68 0.40
CA TYR A 135 -0.95 -4.86 1.17
C TYR A 135 -0.95 -6.14 2.04
N PRO A 136 -1.99 -6.43 2.85
CA PRO A 136 -2.06 -7.68 3.60
C PRO A 136 -2.04 -8.90 2.69
N CYS A 137 -2.86 -8.91 1.63
CA CYS A 137 -2.93 -10.02 0.67
C CYS A 137 -1.56 -10.29 0.03
N LEU A 138 -0.84 -9.25 -0.36
CA LEU A 138 0.49 -9.34 -0.97
C LEU A 138 1.53 -9.88 0.02
N LEU A 139 1.53 -9.40 1.27
CA LEU A 139 2.45 -9.88 2.31
C LEU A 139 2.18 -11.33 2.67
N ASP A 140 0.92 -11.73 2.80
CA ASP A 140 0.52 -13.10 3.11
C ASP A 140 0.87 -14.05 1.96
N LEU A 141 0.65 -13.64 0.71
CA LEU A 141 1.04 -14.41 -0.47
C LEU A 141 2.55 -14.64 -0.51
N ILE A 142 3.35 -13.60 -0.25
CA ILE A 142 4.82 -13.73 -0.18
C ILE A 142 5.22 -14.66 0.96
N ALA A 143 4.63 -14.51 2.14
CA ALA A 143 4.94 -15.30 3.32
C ALA A 143 4.59 -16.78 3.15
N CYS A 144 3.48 -17.11 2.49
CA CYS A 144 3.06 -18.49 2.31
C CYS A 144 3.76 -19.18 1.13
N THR A 145 4.09 -18.45 0.05
CA THR A 145 4.68 -19.04 -1.16
C THR A 145 6.20 -19.06 -1.19
N LYS A 146 6.87 -18.11 -0.52
CA LYS A 146 8.33 -17.98 -0.57
C LYS A 146 8.96 -18.34 0.78
N LYS A 147 9.99 -19.20 0.73
CA LYS A 147 10.82 -19.49 1.89
C LYS A 147 11.73 -18.31 2.20
N GLN A 148 12.07 -18.18 3.48
CA GLN A 148 13.08 -17.23 3.97
C GLN A 148 14.36 -17.33 3.14
N GLY A 149 14.77 -16.22 2.52
CA GLY A 149 15.91 -16.16 1.62
C GLY A 149 15.81 -15.06 0.56
N PRO A 150 16.73 -15.05 -0.43
CA PRO A 150 16.89 -13.94 -1.38
C PRO A 150 15.62 -13.63 -2.18
N SER A 151 14.86 -14.66 -2.60
CA SER A 151 13.63 -14.45 -3.36
C SER A 151 12.52 -13.77 -2.56
N GLN A 152 12.41 -14.09 -1.26
CA GLN A 152 11.44 -13.42 -0.38
C GLN A 152 11.88 -11.98 -0.11
N CYS A 153 13.17 -11.78 0.20
CA CYS A 153 13.72 -10.45 0.39
C CYS A 153 13.47 -9.56 -0.83
N ALA A 154 13.75 -10.03 -2.04
CA ALA A 154 13.52 -9.26 -3.27
C ALA A 154 12.06 -8.83 -3.45
N LEU A 155 11.09 -9.67 -3.06
CA LEU A 155 9.68 -9.29 -3.11
C LEU A 155 9.32 -8.27 -2.03
N TYR A 156 9.83 -8.41 -0.80
CA TYR A 156 9.65 -7.37 0.23
C TYR A 156 10.31 -6.04 -0.15
N GLU A 157 11.48 -6.07 -0.79
CA GLU A 157 12.11 -4.88 -1.36
C GLU A 157 11.20 -4.25 -2.41
N ARG A 158 10.60 -5.05 -3.31
CA ARG A 158 9.63 -4.57 -4.30
C ARG A 158 8.41 -3.93 -3.64
N VAL A 159 7.81 -4.54 -2.61
CA VAL A 159 6.70 -3.92 -1.86
C VAL A 159 7.13 -2.61 -1.21
N LEU A 160 8.34 -2.56 -0.64
CA LEU A 160 8.86 -1.36 0.02
C LEU A 160 9.13 -0.23 -0.98
N ILE A 161 9.66 -0.52 -2.16
CA ILE A 161 10.02 0.48 -3.18
C ILE A 161 8.80 0.86 -4.02
N ASP A 162 8.17 -0.10 -4.68
CA ASP A 162 7.10 0.13 -5.65
C ASP A 162 5.78 0.50 -4.95
N GLY A 163 5.56 -0.02 -3.74
CA GLY A 163 4.39 0.29 -2.93
C GLY A 163 4.63 1.45 -1.96
N ILE A 164 5.38 1.18 -0.90
CA ILE A 164 5.46 2.09 0.25
C ILE A 164 6.18 3.39 -0.10
N ALA A 165 7.37 3.32 -0.69
CA ALA A 165 8.16 4.51 -1.01
C ALA A 165 7.48 5.39 -2.06
N THR A 166 7.01 4.76 -3.14
CA THR A 166 6.25 5.44 -4.19
C THR A 166 4.96 6.03 -3.63
N GLY A 167 4.25 5.30 -2.76
CA GLY A 167 3.06 5.79 -2.07
C GLY A 167 3.33 6.97 -1.15
N LEU A 168 4.40 6.93 -0.36
CA LEU A 168 4.80 8.03 0.52
C LEU A 168 5.23 9.26 -0.29
N LEU A 169 5.89 9.07 -1.44
CA LEU A 169 6.29 10.16 -2.33
C LEU A 169 5.09 10.88 -2.96
N HIS A 170 4.10 10.13 -3.46
CA HIS A 170 2.99 10.71 -4.23
C HIS A 170 1.71 10.97 -3.42
N ALA A 171 1.52 10.27 -2.31
CA ALA A 171 0.33 10.32 -1.48
C ALA A 171 0.62 10.50 0.03
N GLY A 172 1.89 10.68 0.43
CA GLY A 172 2.27 10.85 1.85
C GLY A 172 1.69 12.08 2.53
N GLU A 173 1.33 13.12 1.78
CA GLU A 173 0.63 14.29 2.32
C GLU A 173 -0.87 14.04 2.55
N LYS A 174 -1.43 13.02 1.91
CA LYS A 174 -2.84 12.67 1.99
C LYS A 174 -3.09 11.77 3.20
N ILE A 175 -3.67 12.36 4.26
CA ILE A 175 -3.95 11.71 5.56
C ILE A 175 -4.69 10.37 5.42
N GLN A 176 -5.50 10.17 4.39
CA GLN A 176 -6.22 8.92 4.15
C GLN A 176 -5.33 7.75 3.73
N PHE A 177 -4.21 8.01 3.04
CA PHE A 177 -3.29 6.97 2.57
C PHE A 177 -2.23 6.60 3.60
N LEU A 178 -1.82 7.55 4.45
CA LEU A 178 -0.76 7.35 5.44
C LEU A 178 -0.96 6.09 6.31
N PRO A 179 -2.14 5.81 6.90
CA PRO A 179 -2.32 4.58 7.67
C PRO A 179 -1.99 3.32 6.87
N ILE A 180 -2.46 3.26 5.62
CA ILE A 180 -2.29 2.12 4.73
C ILE A 180 -0.82 1.93 4.31
N LEU A 181 -0.08 3.03 4.15
CA LEU A 181 1.35 2.99 3.80
C LEU A 181 2.25 2.71 5.01
N LEU A 182 1.83 3.08 6.21
CA LEU A 182 2.63 2.92 7.42
C LEU A 182 2.46 1.53 8.06
N GLU A 183 1.27 0.96 7.95
CA GLU A 183 0.90 -0.32 8.55
C GLU A 183 1.76 -1.52 8.10
N PRO A 184 2.18 -1.64 6.83
CA PRO A 184 3.03 -2.74 6.36
C PRO A 184 4.50 -2.64 6.82
N ILE A 185 4.97 -1.46 7.21
CA ILE A 185 6.40 -1.19 7.45
C ILE A 185 7.03 -2.13 8.48
N PRO A 186 6.43 -2.39 9.67
CA PRO A 186 7.00 -3.32 10.64
C PRO A 186 7.25 -4.71 10.05
N ALA A 187 6.23 -5.31 9.42
CA ALA A 187 6.33 -6.66 8.84
C ALA A 187 7.37 -6.73 7.72
N LEU A 188 7.45 -5.69 6.88
CA LEU A 188 8.46 -5.58 5.83
C LEU A 188 9.87 -5.54 6.42
N PHE A 189 10.13 -4.74 7.45
CA PHE A 189 11.46 -4.65 8.06
C PHE A 189 11.83 -5.92 8.83
N ASP A 190 10.88 -6.59 9.48
CA ASP A 190 11.12 -7.90 10.10
C ASP A 190 11.50 -8.95 9.04
N GLY A 191 10.87 -8.92 7.86
CA GLY A 191 11.18 -9.81 6.74
C GLY A 191 12.46 -9.46 5.97
N LEU A 192 12.81 -8.17 5.86
CA LEU A 192 14.04 -7.72 5.21
C LEU A 192 15.28 -7.92 6.09
N GLY A 193 15.11 -7.85 7.41
CA GLY A 193 16.21 -7.91 8.35
C GLY A 193 17.26 -6.83 8.07
N VAL A 194 18.54 -7.19 8.16
CA VAL A 194 19.67 -6.26 7.99
C VAL A 194 19.71 -5.58 6.62
N VAL A 195 19.13 -6.19 5.58
CA VAL A 195 19.03 -5.58 4.24
C VAL A 195 18.23 -4.28 4.29
N GLY A 196 17.28 -4.17 5.23
CA GLY A 196 16.48 -2.97 5.47
C GLY A 196 17.29 -1.69 5.71
N VAL A 197 18.56 -1.82 6.13
CA VAL A 197 19.46 -0.68 6.38
C VAL A 197 19.63 0.24 5.17
N GLN A 198 19.61 -0.31 3.94
CA GLN A 198 19.81 0.49 2.72
C GLN A 198 18.64 1.46 2.45
N TYR A 199 17.48 1.21 3.06
CA TYR A 199 16.26 1.98 2.87
C TYR A 199 16.00 3.02 3.97
N LEU A 200 16.88 3.13 4.98
CA LEU A 200 16.69 4.06 6.09
C LEU A 200 16.52 5.51 5.65
N LYS A 201 17.31 5.95 4.65
CA LYS A 201 17.24 7.33 4.13
C LYS A 201 15.84 7.67 3.60
N MET A 202 15.15 6.68 3.05
CA MET A 202 13.83 6.81 2.43
C MET A 202 12.70 6.71 3.47
N ILE A 203 12.86 5.82 4.46
CA ILE A 203 11.78 5.47 5.40
C ILE A 203 11.80 6.27 6.70
N ILE A 204 12.97 6.63 7.22
CA ILE A 204 13.07 7.36 8.50
C ILE A 204 12.40 8.74 8.44
N PRO A 205 12.62 9.59 7.42
CA PRO A 205 12.00 10.92 7.41
C PRO A 205 10.46 10.88 7.40
N PRO A 206 9.78 10.09 6.53
CA PRO A 206 8.32 9.99 6.56
C PRO A 206 7.75 9.43 7.87
N LEU A 207 8.44 8.46 8.51
CA LEU A 207 8.05 7.96 9.83
C LEU A 207 8.15 9.07 10.89
N CYS A 208 9.27 9.80 10.91
CA CYS A 208 9.47 10.91 11.85
C CYS A 208 8.45 12.02 11.66
N GLU A 209 8.13 12.38 10.42
CA GLU A 209 7.10 13.37 10.12
C GLU A 209 5.73 12.90 10.61
N SER A 210 5.38 11.63 10.35
CA SER A 210 4.09 11.06 10.76
C SER A 210 3.95 10.92 12.29
N VAL A 211 5.03 10.59 13.01
CA VAL A 211 5.06 10.57 14.48
C VAL A 211 4.87 11.97 15.07
N SER A 212 5.56 12.97 14.52
CA SER A 212 5.55 14.34 15.04
C SER A 212 4.35 15.18 14.57
N ARG A 213 3.47 14.60 13.75
CA ARG A 213 2.25 15.25 13.28
C ARG A 213 1.27 15.46 14.45
N PRO A 214 0.79 16.69 14.69
CA PRO A 214 -0.20 16.95 15.73
C PRO A 214 -1.51 16.18 15.47
N ALA A 215 -1.93 15.36 16.44
CA ALA A 215 -3.15 14.58 16.31
C ALA A 215 -4.37 15.35 16.82
N SER A 216 -5.06 16.04 15.92
CA SER A 216 -6.30 16.76 16.24
C SER A 216 -7.53 15.85 16.33
N ASN A 217 -7.45 14.62 15.81
CA ASN A 217 -8.56 13.66 15.77
C ASN A 217 -8.06 12.21 15.86
N PRO A 218 -8.95 11.22 16.10
CA PRO A 218 -8.55 9.81 16.23
C PRO A 218 -7.84 9.23 14.99
N LYS A 219 -8.21 9.65 13.77
CA LYS A 219 -7.56 9.20 12.52
C LYS A 219 -6.10 9.64 12.48
N MET A 220 -5.82 10.86 12.91
CA MET A 220 -4.45 11.40 13.00
C MET A 220 -3.65 10.72 14.12
N LYS A 221 -4.29 10.40 15.25
CA LYS A 221 -3.66 9.60 16.32
C LYS A 221 -3.26 8.21 15.79
N LYS A 222 -4.11 7.54 14.99
CA LYS A 222 -3.78 6.25 14.34
C LYS A 222 -2.50 6.35 13.51
N ILE A 223 -2.32 7.44 12.75
CA ILE A 223 -1.09 7.67 11.95
C ILE A 223 0.14 7.75 12.86
N SER A 224 0.10 8.55 13.93
CA SER A 224 1.23 8.67 14.85
C SER A 224 1.56 7.34 15.53
N VAL A 225 0.55 6.54 15.90
CA VAL A 225 0.73 5.20 16.49
C VAL A 225 1.38 4.24 15.49
N LEU A 226 0.89 4.18 14.25
CA LEU A 226 1.47 3.34 13.20
C LEU A 226 2.92 3.74 12.90
N ALA A 227 3.18 5.04 12.75
CA ALA A 227 4.51 5.55 12.51
C ALA A 227 5.47 5.28 13.68
N ALA A 228 5.01 5.39 14.93
CA ALA A 228 5.81 5.09 16.12
C ALA A 228 6.18 3.60 16.19
N ASN A 229 5.23 2.70 15.89
CA ASN A 229 5.49 1.27 15.80
C ASN A 229 6.43 0.91 14.64
N GLY A 230 6.25 1.54 13.48
CA GLY A 230 7.16 1.45 12.34
C GLY A 230 8.58 1.86 12.73
N LEU A 231 8.74 3.04 13.30
CA LEU A 231 10.03 3.57 13.74
C LEU A 231 10.70 2.66 14.77
N ARG A 232 9.94 2.15 15.75
CA ARG A 232 10.44 1.19 16.74
C ARG A 232 11.00 -0.08 16.07
N THR A 233 10.29 -0.63 15.10
CA THR A 233 10.68 -1.87 14.42
C THR A 233 11.89 -1.64 13.51
N VAL A 234 11.86 -0.58 12.71
CA VAL A 234 13.00 -0.16 11.87
C VAL A 234 14.25 0.05 12.71
N MET A 235 14.14 0.72 13.87
CA MET A 235 15.30 0.93 14.75
C MET A 235 15.82 -0.37 15.37
N LYS A 236 14.96 -1.32 15.73
CA LYS A 236 15.39 -2.64 16.24
C LYS A 236 16.15 -3.44 15.18
N VAL A 237 15.62 -3.48 13.96
CA VAL A 237 16.19 -4.26 12.85
C VAL A 237 17.48 -3.62 12.34
N CYS A 238 17.48 -2.30 12.16
CA CYS A 238 18.56 -1.57 11.52
C CYS A 238 19.47 -0.81 12.51
N TRP A 239 19.47 -1.21 13.79
CA TRP A 239 20.16 -0.53 14.89
C TRP A 239 21.61 -0.10 14.59
N PRO A 240 22.45 -0.85 13.83
CA PRO A 240 23.85 -0.46 13.61
C PRO A 240 24.02 0.85 12.84
N ARG A 241 22.99 1.32 12.13
CA ARG A 241 23.04 2.55 11.31
C ARG A 241 22.10 3.66 11.80
N ILE A 242 21.33 3.44 12.87
CA ILE A 242 20.34 4.42 13.35
C ILE A 242 21.00 5.71 13.87
N TYR A 243 22.21 5.63 14.42
CA TYR A 243 22.93 6.79 14.93
C TYR A 243 23.10 7.92 13.89
N ALA A 244 23.13 7.61 12.59
CA ALA A 244 23.25 8.61 11.53
C ALA A 244 21.99 9.47 11.37
N TYR A 245 20.86 9.02 11.93
CA TYR A 245 19.56 9.68 11.88
C TYR A 245 19.14 10.27 13.23
N GLU A 246 20.05 10.33 14.20
CA GLU A 246 19.74 10.68 15.59
C GLU A 246 18.98 12.00 15.72
N GLY A 247 19.44 13.05 15.04
CA GLY A 247 18.87 14.38 15.15
C GLY A 247 17.46 14.49 14.56
N VAL A 248 17.12 13.69 13.55
CA VAL A 248 15.77 13.69 12.94
C VAL A 248 14.81 12.89 13.82
N ILE A 249 15.25 11.72 14.31
CA ILE A 249 14.45 10.85 15.17
C ILE A 249 14.20 11.53 16.52
N PHE A 250 15.23 12.08 17.16
CA PHE A 250 15.07 12.66 18.48
C PHE A 250 14.20 13.92 18.45
N ARG A 251 14.37 14.76 17.42
CA ARG A 251 13.51 15.92 17.20
C ARG A 251 12.05 15.53 17.01
N SER A 252 11.76 14.48 16.25
CA SER A 252 10.38 14.02 16.04
C SER A 252 9.76 13.47 17.31
N LEU A 253 10.52 12.68 18.08
CA LEU A 253 10.11 12.17 19.39
C LEU A 253 9.85 13.30 20.39
N ALA A 254 10.73 14.29 20.49
CA ALA A 254 10.58 15.41 21.40
C ALA A 254 9.32 16.24 21.06
N LYS A 255 9.09 16.51 19.77
CA LYS A 255 7.87 17.18 19.30
C LYS A 255 6.61 16.38 19.65
N ALA A 256 6.56 15.10 19.27
CA ALA A 256 5.42 14.24 19.55
C ALA A 256 5.15 14.15 21.05
N TRP A 257 6.20 13.91 21.86
CA TRP A 257 6.10 13.84 23.30
C TRP A 257 5.50 15.11 23.90
N SER A 258 6.01 16.28 23.52
CA SER A 258 5.51 17.55 24.04
C SER A 258 4.00 17.73 23.78
N PHE A 259 3.55 17.39 22.58
CA PHE A 259 2.14 17.47 22.20
C PHE A 259 1.26 16.52 23.02
N TYR A 260 1.63 15.24 23.13
CA TYR A 260 0.83 14.24 23.86
C TYR A 260 0.93 14.39 25.38
N TYR A 261 2.01 15.00 25.88
CA TYR A 261 2.16 15.34 27.29
C TYR A 261 1.19 16.44 27.69
N GLU A 262 1.07 17.49 26.87
CA GLU A 262 0.06 18.55 27.07
C GLU A 262 -1.37 18.02 27.00
N LYS A 263 -1.62 17.02 26.14
CA LYS A 263 -2.92 16.33 26.02
C LYS A 263 -3.18 15.27 27.09
N GLN A 264 -2.19 14.93 27.92
CA GLN A 264 -2.26 13.87 28.93
C GLN A 264 -2.67 12.50 28.34
N ASP A 265 -2.22 12.20 27.12
CA ASP A 265 -2.52 10.94 26.42
C ASP A 265 -1.58 9.82 26.91
N THR A 266 -1.99 9.10 27.96
CA THR A 266 -1.16 8.10 28.64
C THR A 266 -0.70 6.98 27.71
N ASP A 267 -1.57 6.50 26.82
CA ASP A 267 -1.26 5.41 25.89
C ASP A 267 -0.15 5.81 24.91
N MET A 268 -0.27 7.02 24.34
CA MET A 268 0.72 7.51 23.39
C MET A 268 2.05 7.83 24.07
N LEU A 269 2.02 8.40 25.28
CA LEU A 269 3.22 8.63 26.08
C LEU A 269 3.94 7.32 26.41
N ALA A 270 3.21 6.27 26.79
CA ALA A 270 3.78 4.95 27.03
C ALA A 270 4.45 4.40 25.76
N LEU A 271 3.80 4.51 24.60
CA LEU A 271 4.37 4.09 23.32
C LEU A 271 5.64 4.89 22.98
N LEU A 272 5.61 6.23 23.05
CA LEU A 272 6.76 7.08 22.77
C LEU A 272 7.94 6.79 23.69
N LYS A 273 7.68 6.47 24.97
CA LYS A 273 8.72 6.03 25.91
C LYS A 273 9.36 4.72 25.48
N GLN A 274 8.59 3.77 24.95
CA GLN A 274 9.15 2.54 24.38
C GLN A 274 9.99 2.83 23.13
N VAL A 275 9.54 3.72 22.24
CA VAL A 275 10.29 4.13 21.05
C VAL A 275 11.62 4.77 21.46
N TYR A 276 11.60 5.67 22.45
CA TYR A 276 12.80 6.33 22.96
C TYR A 276 13.81 5.34 23.55
N ARG A 277 13.37 4.33 24.31
CA ARG A 277 14.29 3.29 24.84
C ARG A 277 15.02 2.54 23.74
N VAL A 278 14.32 2.20 22.65
CA VAL A 278 14.93 1.54 21.49
C VAL A 278 15.90 2.49 20.79
N PHE A 279 15.52 3.77 20.65
CA PHE A 279 16.36 4.80 20.07
C PHE A 279 17.66 5.00 20.87
N GLU A 280 17.57 5.18 22.19
CA GLU A 280 18.72 5.36 23.10
C GLU A 280 19.68 4.17 23.00
N ALA A 281 19.16 2.95 23.02
CA ALA A 281 19.96 1.75 22.84
C ALA A 281 20.66 1.68 21.47
N ALA A 282 20.01 2.14 20.39
CA ALA A 282 20.55 2.11 19.04
C ALA A 282 21.61 3.21 18.78
N CYS A 283 21.52 4.36 19.46
CA CYS A 283 22.42 5.51 19.24
C CYS A 283 23.76 5.43 19.99
N GLN A 284 23.91 4.49 20.94
CA GLN A 284 25.16 4.21 21.64
C GLN A 284 25.79 5.44 22.33
N GLY A 285 24.97 6.37 22.80
CA GLY A 285 25.40 7.53 23.57
C GLY A 285 25.73 8.78 22.75
N LYS A 286 25.49 8.79 21.43
CA LYS A 286 25.65 9.99 20.60
C LYS A 286 24.53 11.01 20.84
N GLU A 287 23.38 10.56 21.32
CA GLU A 287 22.22 11.38 21.68
C GLU A 287 22.37 12.17 22.99
N LYS A 288 23.45 11.97 23.75
CA LYS A 288 23.64 12.54 25.10
C LYS A 288 23.60 14.06 25.13
N ALA A 289 24.24 14.73 24.18
CA ALA A 289 24.26 16.19 24.12
C ALA A 289 22.85 16.78 23.93
N ASP A 290 22.09 16.19 23.00
CA ASP A 290 20.70 16.59 22.75
C ASP A 290 19.79 16.26 23.95
N LYS A 291 20.06 15.14 24.64
CA LYS A 291 19.32 14.71 25.85
C LYS A 291 19.49 15.75 26.96
N GLU A 292 20.72 16.16 27.22
CA GLU A 292 21.03 17.21 28.19
C GLU A 292 20.42 18.56 27.81
N ALA A 293 20.44 18.92 26.52
CA ALA A 293 19.83 20.15 26.04
C ALA A 293 18.30 20.19 26.27
N LEU A 294 17.58 19.09 26.00
CA LEU A 294 16.15 19.01 26.26
C LEU A 294 15.79 19.05 27.75
N LEU A 295 16.59 18.37 28.59
CA LEU A 295 16.41 18.43 30.05
C LEU A 295 16.63 19.85 30.59
N LYS A 296 17.60 20.60 30.06
CA LYS A 296 17.82 22.02 30.42
C LYS A 296 16.68 22.92 29.95
N TYR A 297 16.08 22.63 28.79
CA TYR A 297 15.02 23.45 28.20
C TYR A 297 13.68 23.32 28.94
N LYS A 298 13.18 22.10 29.16
CA LYS A 298 11.90 21.84 29.87
C LYS A 298 11.99 20.55 30.70
N PRO A 299 12.58 20.61 31.91
CA PRO A 299 12.85 19.40 32.72
C PRO A 299 11.57 18.66 33.15
N SER A 300 10.50 19.38 33.50
CA SER A 300 9.23 18.77 33.92
C SER A 300 8.54 18.00 32.79
N VAL A 301 8.70 18.44 31.54
CA VAL A 301 8.08 17.81 30.37
C VAL A 301 8.93 16.63 29.89
N PHE A 302 10.24 16.82 29.73
CA PHE A 302 11.10 15.79 29.12
C PHE A 302 11.70 14.79 30.12
N GLY A 303 11.73 15.12 31.41
CA GLY A 303 12.19 14.20 32.46
C GLY A 303 11.53 12.82 32.39
N PRO A 304 10.19 12.71 32.33
CA PRO A 304 9.51 11.40 32.29
C PRO A 304 9.75 10.58 31.01
N LEU A 305 10.18 11.20 29.90
CA LEU A 305 10.59 10.52 28.68
C LEU A 305 12.02 9.96 28.79
N LEU A 306 12.92 10.78 29.32
CA LEU A 306 14.38 10.59 29.26
C LEU A 306 14.96 9.82 30.46
N MET A 307 14.15 9.61 31.52
CA MET A 307 14.42 8.79 32.70
C MET A 307 13.67 7.46 32.65
#